data_AF-A0A565BXZ1-F1
#
_entry.id   AF-A0A565BXZ1-F1
#
_cell.length_a   1.000
_cell.length_b   1.000
_cell.length_c   1.000
_cell.angle_alpha   90.00
_cell.angle_beta   90.00
_cell.angle_gamma   90.00
#
_symmetry.space_group_name_H-M   'P 1'
#
loop_
_entity.id
_entity.type
_entity.pdbx_description
1 polymer ?
#
loop_
_entity_poly.entity_id
_entity_poly.type
_entity_poly.pdbx_seq_one_letter_code
_entity_poly.pdbx_strand_id
1 'polypeptide(L)'
;MRSINYQGHAEKLGFSGLTVPSLLHTVFQWVLSPSHSPRLNIIIKLIFQAVLYFLWKEKNSRLHNSVPQYAQSIVKDIQQLIRAKLSGLDSDLYRSQAPSVPGTSVESYLFTWFHYIQV
;
A
#
# COMPACT_ATOMS: atom_id res chain seq x y z
N MET A 1 -36.08 -24.27 -14.60
CA MET A 1 -35.31 -23.28 -13.85
C MET A 1 -33.94 -23.87 -13.52
N ARG A 2 -32.89 -23.48 -14.27
CA ARG A 2 -31.51 -23.95 -14.03
C ARG A 2 -30.79 -22.93 -13.15
N SER A 3 -30.31 -23.38 -12.01
CA SER A 3 -29.52 -22.59 -11.07
C SER A 3 -28.12 -22.37 -11.64
N ILE A 4 -27.68 -21.11 -11.74
CA ILE A 4 -26.37 -20.74 -12.27
C ILE A 4 -25.42 -20.61 -11.08
N ASN A 5 -24.58 -21.64 -10.87
CA ASN A 5 -23.49 -21.59 -9.90
C ASN A 5 -22.39 -20.67 -10.44
N TYR A 6 -22.20 -19.52 -9.80
CA TYR A 6 -21.04 -18.64 -10.05
C TYR A 6 -19.84 -19.14 -9.24
N GLN A 7 -19.22 -20.23 -9.70
CA GLN A 7 -17.88 -20.62 -9.25
C GLN A 7 -16.87 -19.81 -10.09
N GLY A 8 -16.62 -18.57 -9.70
CA GLY A 8 -15.66 -17.67 -10.33
C GLY A 8 -14.23 -18.01 -9.95
N HIS A 9 -13.57 -18.69 -10.89
CA HIS A 9 -12.13 -18.91 -11.00
C HIS A 9 -11.35 -17.60 -10.76
N ALA A 10 -10.74 -17.42 -9.58
CA ALA A 10 -9.75 -16.37 -9.35
C ALA A 10 -8.36 -17.01 -9.41
N GLU A 11 -7.68 -16.68 -10.49
CA GLU A 11 -6.41 -17.20 -10.95
C GLU A 11 -5.30 -17.10 -9.90
N LYS A 12 -4.56 -18.20 -9.75
CA LYS A 12 -3.26 -18.25 -9.09
C LYS A 12 -2.27 -17.40 -9.90
N LEU A 13 -2.12 -16.14 -9.53
CA LEU A 13 -0.91 -15.38 -9.85
C LEU A 13 0.04 -15.50 -8.67
N GLY A 14 1.09 -16.28 -8.89
CA GLY A 14 2.05 -16.67 -7.86
C GLY A 14 2.93 -15.53 -7.40
N PHE A 15 2.92 -15.30 -6.09
CA PHE A 15 4.11 -15.03 -5.27
C PHE A 15 3.89 -15.74 -3.93
N SER A 16 4.77 -16.69 -3.60
CA SER A 16 4.72 -17.47 -2.37
C SER A 16 4.82 -16.55 -1.15
N GLY A 17 3.69 -16.23 -0.52
CA GLY A 17 3.64 -15.54 0.78
C GLY A 17 2.62 -14.40 0.93
N LEU A 18 2.04 -13.89 -0.17
CA LEU A 18 1.11 -12.75 -0.11
C LEU A 18 -0.18 -13.05 -0.89
N THR A 19 -1.06 -13.88 -0.31
CA THR A 19 -2.40 -14.05 -0.87
C THR A 19 -3.21 -12.78 -0.63
N VAL A 20 -3.61 -12.09 -1.70
CA VAL A 20 -4.50 -10.92 -1.64
C VAL A 20 -5.79 -11.34 -0.95
N PRO A 21 -6.12 -10.80 0.24
CA PRO A 21 -7.28 -11.25 0.97
C PRO A 21 -8.58 -10.77 0.29
N SER A 22 -9.51 -11.69 0.05
CA SER A 22 -10.79 -11.40 -0.62
C SER A 22 -11.84 -10.74 0.30
N LEU A 23 -11.63 -10.80 1.62
CA LEU A 23 -12.48 -10.14 2.61
C LEU A 23 -11.72 -9.00 3.31
N LEU A 24 -12.43 -7.89 3.51
CA LEU A 24 -11.95 -6.70 4.20
C LEU A 24 -11.40 -7.03 5.60
N HIS A 25 -12.08 -7.93 6.33
CA HIS A 25 -11.61 -8.43 7.62
C HIS A 25 -10.22 -9.09 7.54
N THR A 26 -9.98 -9.89 6.51
CA THR A 26 -8.69 -10.56 6.31
C THR A 26 -7.61 -9.57 5.87
N VAL A 27 -7.96 -8.51 5.14
CA VAL A 27 -7.05 -7.38 4.85
C VAL A 27 -6.63 -6.69 6.14
N PHE A 28 -7.56 -6.43 7.06
CA PHE A 28 -7.22 -5.86 8.37
C PHE A 28 -6.28 -6.77 9.16
N GLN A 29 -6.57 -8.07 9.23
CA GLN A 29 -5.69 -9.04 9.90
C GLN A 29 -4.28 -9.02 9.30
N TRP A 30 -4.17 -8.96 7.97
CA TRP A 30 -2.88 -8.87 7.28
C TRP A 30 -2.13 -7.55 7.59
N VAL A 31 -2.81 -6.41 7.54
CA VAL A 31 -2.22 -5.09 7.85
C VAL A 31 -1.75 -4.97 9.30
N LEU A 32 -2.46 -5.63 10.22
CA LEU A 32 -2.13 -5.65 11.65
C LEU A 32 -1.10 -6.72 12.02
N SER A 33 -0.89 -7.72 11.15
CA SER A 33 0.09 -8.78 11.37
C SER A 33 1.50 -8.19 11.26
N PRO A 34 2.32 -8.30 12.33
CA PRO A 34 3.68 -7.78 12.28
C PRO A 34 4.52 -8.63 11.33
N SER A 35 5.09 -8.00 10.29
CA SER A 35 6.14 -8.62 9.48
C SER A 35 7.51 -8.48 10.15
N HIS A 36 8.47 -9.30 9.72
CA HIS A 36 9.87 -9.24 10.17
C HIS A 36 10.55 -7.89 9.88
N SER A 37 10.03 -7.11 8.94
CA SER A 37 10.59 -5.82 8.54
C SER A 37 9.75 -4.66 9.13
N PRO A 38 10.28 -3.89 10.10
CA PRO A 38 9.55 -2.75 10.66
C PRO A 38 9.25 -1.67 9.61
N ARG A 39 10.13 -1.51 8.61
CA ARG A 39 9.93 -0.58 7.49
C ARG A 39 8.76 -1.01 6.61
N LEU A 40 8.69 -2.30 6.28
CA LEU A 40 7.61 -2.87 5.50
C LEU A 40 6.26 -2.72 6.23
N ASN A 41 6.25 -2.92 7.55
CA ASN A 41 5.05 -2.66 8.37
C ASN A 41 4.56 -1.21 8.28
N ILE A 42 5.48 -0.24 8.29
CA ILE A 42 5.15 1.19 8.11
C ILE A 42 4.57 1.42 6.71
N ILE A 43 5.20 0.88 5.68
CA ILE A 43 4.76 1.02 4.29
C ILE A 43 3.36 0.43 4.10
N ILE A 44 3.10 -0.79 4.59
CA ILE A 44 1.77 -1.43 4.52
C ILE A 44 0.70 -0.55 5.20
N LYS A 45 0.99 -0.04 6.40
CA LYS A 45 0.05 0.84 7.11
C LYS A 45 -0.22 2.14 6.35
N LEU A 46 0.80 2.74 5.74
CA LEU A 46 0.64 3.93 4.91
C LEU A 46 -0.21 3.66 3.67
N ILE A 47 0.02 2.54 2.98
CA ILE A 47 -0.80 2.11 1.83
C ILE A 47 -2.25 1.96 2.25
N PHE A 48 -2.50 1.25 3.35
CA PHE A 48 -3.86 1.01 3.84
C PHE A 48 -4.59 2.31 4.17
N GLN A 49 -3.93 3.24 4.87
CA GLN A 49 -4.48 4.57 5.17
C GLN A 49 -4.76 5.38 3.89
N ALA A 50 -3.84 5.37 2.92
CA ALA A 50 -4.04 6.06 1.65
C ALA A 50 -5.23 5.50 0.87
N VAL A 51 -5.34 4.16 0.77
CA VAL A 51 -6.46 3.50 0.09
C VAL A 51 -7.79 3.90 0.72
N LEU A 52 -7.91 3.85 2.06
CA LEU A 52 -9.13 4.26 2.75
C LEU A 52 -9.47 5.73 2.51
N TYR A 53 -8.47 6.62 2.62
CA TYR A 53 -8.66 8.05 2.38
C TYR A 53 -9.16 8.33 0.96
N PHE A 54 -8.50 7.76 -0.04
CA PHE A 54 -8.88 7.99 -1.44
C PHE A 54 -10.22 7.37 -1.78
N LEU A 55 -10.56 6.20 -1.24
CA LEU A 55 -11.89 5.61 -1.44
C LEU A 55 -12.99 6.48 -0.83
N TRP A 56 -12.78 6.98 0.39
CA TRP A 56 -13.70 7.92 1.03
C TRP A 56 -13.84 9.22 0.21
N LYS A 57 -12.70 9.80 -0.21
CA LYS A 57 -12.65 11.03 -1.02
C LYS A 57 -13.40 10.87 -2.33
N GLU A 58 -13.23 9.73 -2.99
CA GLU A 58 -13.88 9.37 -4.25
C GLU A 58 -15.40 9.33 -4.08
N LYS A 59 -15.89 8.58 -3.09
CA LYS A 59 -17.34 8.48 -2.82
C LYS A 59 -17.96 9.83 -2.49
N ASN A 60 -17.27 10.63 -1.69
CA ASN A 60 -17.73 12.00 -1.39
C ASN A 60 -17.72 12.89 -2.62
N SER A 61 -16.70 12.79 -3.48
CA SER A 61 -16.67 13.54 -4.73
C SER A 61 -17.84 13.15 -5.64
N ARG A 62 -18.18 11.86 -5.76
CA ARG A 62 -19.35 11.43 -6.53
C ARG A 62 -20.65 12.01 -6.00
N LEU A 63 -20.82 12.04 -4.68
CA LEU A 63 -22.02 12.57 -4.03
C LEU A 63 -22.24 14.05 -4.38
N HIS A 64 -21.17 14.83 -4.49
CA HIS A 64 -21.25 16.29 -4.71
C HIS A 64 -21.08 16.73 -6.16
N ASN A 65 -20.29 16.01 -6.96
CA ASN A 65 -19.89 16.43 -8.30
C ASN A 65 -20.43 15.50 -9.41
N SER A 66 -21.01 14.34 -9.08
CA SER A 66 -21.54 13.33 -10.02
C SER A 66 -20.57 12.83 -11.10
N VAL A 67 -19.28 13.23 -11.08
CA VAL A 67 -18.26 12.79 -12.03
C VAL A 67 -17.45 11.63 -11.43
N PRO A 68 -17.51 10.43 -12.03
CA PRO A 68 -16.64 9.31 -11.66
C PRO A 68 -15.17 9.64 -11.82
N GLN A 69 -14.34 9.32 -10.82
CA GLN A 69 -12.90 9.21 -11.06
C GLN A 69 -12.56 7.78 -11.51
N TYR A 70 -11.64 7.64 -12.48
CA TYR A 70 -11.15 6.34 -12.91
C TYR A 70 -10.31 5.69 -11.82
N ALA A 71 -10.51 4.40 -11.56
CA ALA A 71 -9.75 3.65 -10.57
C ALA A 71 -8.22 3.75 -10.80
N GLN A 72 -7.79 3.76 -12.07
CA GLN A 72 -6.39 3.92 -12.45
C GLN A 72 -5.80 5.26 -12.01
N SER A 73 -6.58 6.34 -12.06
CA SER A 73 -6.14 7.66 -11.57
C SER A 73 -5.96 7.63 -10.06
N ILE A 74 -6.90 7.03 -9.33
CA ILE A 74 -6.81 6.89 -7.88
C ILE A 74 -5.58 6.08 -7.45
N VAL A 75 -5.29 4.98 -8.16
CA VAL A 75 -4.08 4.17 -7.89
C VAL A 75 -2.81 4.99 -8.11
N LYS A 76 -2.74 5.78 -9.19
CA LYS A 76 -1.59 6.68 -9.45
C LYS A 76 -1.43 7.72 -8.34
N ASP A 77 -2.53 8.32 -7.90
CA ASP A 77 -2.53 9.31 -6.83
C ASP A 77 -2.05 8.70 -5.50
N ILE A 78 -2.49 7.48 -5.18
CA ILE A 78 -2.03 6.72 -4.02
C ILE A 78 -0.52 6.45 -4.13
N GLN A 79 -0.04 5.91 -5.26
CA GLN A 79 1.38 5.62 -5.45
C GLN A 79 2.25 6.88 -5.35
N GLN A 80 1.78 8.02 -5.86
CA GLN A 80 2.48 9.29 -5.74
C GLN A 80 2.52 9.77 -4.28
N LEU A 81 1.39 9.68 -3.55
CA LEU A 81 1.33 10.05 -2.14
C LEU A 81 2.26 9.19 -1.29
N ILE A 82 2.28 7.87 -1.50
CA ILE A 82 3.14 6.97 -0.73
C ILE A 82 4.61 7.29 -0.99
N ARG A 83 5.03 7.42 -2.26
CA ARG A 83 6.42 7.77 -2.59
C ARG A 83 6.86 9.09 -1.94
N ALA A 84 6.01 10.11 -1.95
CA ALA A 84 6.30 11.40 -1.29
C ALA A 84 6.44 11.26 0.24
N LYS A 85 5.63 10.41 0.88
CA LYS A 85 5.76 10.13 2.32
C LYS A 85 7.04 9.37 2.64
N LEU A 86 7.39 8.37 1.84
CA LEU A 86 8.61 7.59 2.04
C LEU A 86 9.87 8.44 1.81
N SER A 87 9.87 9.34 0.83
CA SER A 87 10.98 10.29 0.65
C SER A 87 11.13 11.24 1.85
N GLY A 88 10.02 11.66 2.46
CA GLY A 88 10.06 12.45 3.70
C GLY A 88 10.66 11.66 4.86
N LEU A 89 10.24 10.41 5.04
CA LEU A 89 10.78 9.52 6.08
C LEU A 89 12.27 9.24 5.87
N ASP A 90 12.72 9.01 4.64
CA ASP A 90 14.15 8.88 4.32
C ASP A 90 14.91 10.17 4.66
N SER A 91 14.36 11.33 4.29
CA SER A 91 14.99 12.62 4.62
C SER A 91 15.13 12.83 6.14
N ASP A 92 14.10 12.46 6.91
CA ASP A 92 14.15 12.50 8.37
C ASP A 92 15.15 11.50 8.93
N LEU A 93 15.22 10.27 8.40
CA LEU A 93 16.22 9.27 8.78
C LEU A 93 17.65 9.78 8.59
N TYR A 94 17.92 10.45 7.48
CA TYR A 94 19.23 11.04 7.22
C TYR A 94 19.51 12.26 8.11
N ARG A 95 18.48 13.05 8.45
CA ARG A 95 18.61 14.21 9.34
C ARG A 95 18.81 13.83 10.80
N SER A 96 18.17 12.76 11.26
CA SER A 96 18.28 12.26 12.64
C SER A 96 19.59 11.50 12.89
N GLN A 97 20.30 11.10 11.85
CA GLN A 97 21.68 10.62 11.98
C GLN A 97 22.62 11.81 12.19
N ALA A 98 23.04 12.02 13.44
CA ALA A 98 24.25 12.78 13.73
C ALA A 98 25.43 12.21 12.90
N PRO A 99 26.47 12.99 12.56
CA PRO A 99 27.62 12.52 11.80
C PRO A 99 28.35 11.43 12.60
N SER A 100 27.93 10.19 12.46
CA SER A 100 28.39 9.08 13.27
C SER A 100 28.53 7.84 12.42
N VAL A 101 29.78 7.41 12.34
CA VAL A 101 30.30 6.15 11.83
C VAL A 101 30.19 5.94 10.30
N PRO A 102 31.30 6.14 9.55
CA PRO A 102 31.40 5.63 8.19
C PRO A 102 31.26 4.10 8.21
N GLY A 103 30.21 3.58 7.54
CA GLY A 103 30.03 2.14 7.32
C GLY A 103 28.63 1.59 7.61
N THR A 104 27.78 2.31 8.36
CA THR A 104 26.39 1.88 8.63
C THR A 104 25.46 2.34 7.51
N SER A 105 25.19 1.47 6.53
CA SER A 105 24.17 1.73 5.51
C SER A 105 22.78 1.66 6.14
N VAL A 106 22.13 2.81 6.33
CA VAL A 106 20.72 2.83 6.72
C VAL A 106 19.86 2.46 5.52
N GLU A 107 19.13 1.36 5.67
CA GLU A 107 18.18 0.90 4.65
C GLU A 107 17.06 1.93 4.46
N SER A 108 16.87 2.36 3.21
CA SER A 108 15.88 3.37 2.81
C SER A 108 14.48 2.76 2.69
N TYR A 109 13.47 3.55 3.08
CA TYR A 109 12.06 3.23 2.87
C TYR A 109 11.71 3.14 1.38
N LEU A 110 12.26 4.03 0.55
CA LEU A 110 12.09 3.96 -0.91
C LEU A 110 12.71 2.69 -1.50
N PHE A 111 13.89 2.26 -1.02
CA PHE A 111 14.48 0.99 -1.45
C PHE A 111 13.53 -0.19 -1.17
N THR A 112 12.98 -0.26 0.05
CA THR A 112 12.01 -1.29 0.44
C THR A 112 10.75 -1.24 -0.46
N TRP A 113 10.25 -0.05 -0.78
CA TRP A 113 9.12 0.13 -1.69
C TRP A 113 9.38 -0.42 -3.09
N PHE A 114 10.51 -0.06 -3.71
CA PHE A 114 10.84 -0.54 -5.05
C PHE A 114 11.16 -2.03 -5.09
N HIS A 115 11.72 -2.59 -4.01
CA HIS A 115 12.05 -4.01 -3.95
C HIS A 115 10.82 -4.91 -3.78
N TYR A 116 9.87 -4.53 -2.94
CA TYR A 116 8.77 -5.43 -2.53
C TYR A 116 7.40 -5.08 -3.14
N ILE A 117 7.19 -3.84 -3.61
CA ILE A 117 5.84 -3.34 -3.93
C ILE A 117 5.71 -2.88 -5.37
N GLN A 118 6.74 -2.23 -5.91
CA GLN A 118 6.67 -1.74 -7.28
C GLN A 118 7.08 -2.85 -8.27
N VAL A 119 6.13 -3.21 -9.15
CA VAL A 119 6.34 -4.08 -10.32
C VAL A 119 6.25 -3.23 -11.58
#